data_AF-A0A9D8DY33-F1
#
_entry.id   AF-A0A9D8DY33-F1
#
_cell.length_a   1.000
_cell.length_b   1.000
_cell.length_c   1.000
_cell.angle_alpha   90.00
_cell.angle_beta   90.00
_cell.angle_gamma   90.00
#
_symmetry.space_group_name_H-M   'P 1'
#
loop_
_entity.id
_entity.type
_entity.pdbx_description
1 polymer ?
#
loop_
_entity_poly.entity_id
_entity_poly.type
_entity_poly.pdbx_seq_one_letter_code
_entity_poly.pdbx_strand_id
1 'polypeptide(L)'
;MPSSEDDALSHALAMVVAPLCMGLFGAWLDARLGSGWVFAALLAGMGVVGAFVSAYYRYNARIERQDDGKPWTRRALARARGSDPEASA
;
A
#
# COMPACT_ATOMS: atom_id res chain seq x y z
N MET A 1 -21.72 0.78 12.70
CA MET A 1 -20.97 0.56 11.44
C MET A 1 -19.79 1.52 11.47
N PRO A 2 -18.53 1.07 11.27
CA PRO A 2 -17.43 2.01 11.08
C PRO A 2 -17.75 2.90 9.88
N SER A 3 -17.63 4.21 10.05
CA SER A 3 -17.87 5.18 8.97
C SER A 3 -16.69 5.18 8.00
N SER A 4 -16.93 5.45 6.72
CA SER A 4 -15.85 5.54 5.72
C SER A 4 -14.76 6.57 6.08
N GLU A 5 -15.12 7.57 6.90
CA GLU A 5 -14.22 8.58 7.44
C GLU A 5 -13.25 7.99 8.49
N ASP A 6 -13.70 7.07 9.35
CA ASP A 6 -12.84 6.41 10.35
C ASP A 6 -11.70 5.61 9.69
N ASP A 7 -12.02 4.94 8.57
CA ASP A 7 -11.09 4.11 7.81
C ASP A 7 -10.06 4.99 7.07
N ALA A 8 -10.49 6.14 6.56
CA ALA A 8 -9.61 7.12 5.91
C ALA A 8 -8.66 7.79 6.91
N LEU A 9 -9.16 8.21 8.07
CA LEU A 9 -8.33 8.80 9.13
C LEU A 9 -7.32 7.80 9.68
N SER A 10 -7.73 6.56 9.97
CA SER A 10 -6.82 5.49 10.39
C SER A 10 -5.73 5.23 9.35
N HIS A 11 -6.08 5.27 8.06
CA HIS A 11 -5.12 5.08 6.99
C HIS A 11 -4.11 6.23 6.91
N ALA A 12 -4.58 7.47 6.97
CA ALA A 12 -3.72 8.65 6.98
C ALA A 12 -2.76 8.63 8.19
N LEU A 13 -3.27 8.27 9.36
CA LEU A 13 -2.45 8.08 10.57
C LEU A 13 -1.39 7.01 10.36
N ALA A 14 -1.74 5.84 9.82
CA ALA A 14 -0.77 4.79 9.55
C ALA A 14 0.36 5.24 8.61
N MET A 15 0.03 6.05 7.59
CA MET A 15 1.00 6.58 6.63
C MET A 15 1.99 7.56 7.25
N VAL A 16 1.62 8.25 8.33
CA VAL A 16 2.45 9.27 8.99
C VAL A 16 3.15 8.73 10.23
N VAL A 17 2.43 7.95 11.07
CA VAL A 17 2.94 7.40 12.32
C VAL A 17 4.07 6.42 12.07
N ALA A 18 3.97 5.56 11.05
CA ALA A 18 5.01 4.59 10.74
C ALA A 18 6.38 5.24 10.44
N PRO A 19 6.51 6.17 9.46
CA PRO A 19 7.76 6.87 9.22
C PRO A 19 8.20 7.77 10.37
N LEU A 20 7.28 8.39 11.12
CA LEU A 20 7.63 9.18 12.30
C LEU A 20 8.26 8.32 13.39
N CYS A 21 7.65 7.19 13.75
CA CYS A 21 8.19 6.27 14.74
C CYS A 21 9.56 5.74 14.30
N MET A 22 9.71 5.39 13.02
CA MET A 22 10.98 4.89 12.50
C MET A 22 12.07 5.98 12.49
N GLY A 23 11.74 7.20 12.06
CA GLY A 23 12.64 8.35 12.08
C GLY A 23 13.06 8.76 13.49
N LEU A 24 12.12 8.81 14.43
CA LEU A 24 12.40 9.07 15.85
C LEU A 24 13.31 8.00 16.45
N PHE A 25 13.08 6.73 16.11
CA PHE A 25 13.96 5.64 16.54
C PHE A 25 15.37 5.78 15.94
N GLY A 26 15.47 6.17 14.66
CA GLY A 26 16.75 6.47 14.01
C GLY A 26 17.47 7.65 14.66
N ALA A 27 16.76 8.73 14.99
CA ALA A 27 17.31 9.89 15.68
C ALA A 27 17.80 9.55 17.10
N TRP A 28 17.07 8.70 17.81
CA TRP A 28 17.51 8.17 19.11
C TRP A 28 18.80 7.34 18.98
N LEU A 29 18.90 6.53 17.93
CA LEU A 29 20.10 5.74 17.64
C LEU A 29 21.29 6.64 17.29
N ASP A 30 21.07 7.63 16.43
CA ASP A 30 22.05 8.63 16.05
C ASP A 30 22.59 9.41 17.26
N ALA A 31 21.71 9.79 18.20
CA ALA A 31 22.10 10.47 19.43
C ALA A 31 22.97 9.61 20.35
N ARG A 32 22.81 8.27 20.30
CA ARG A 32 23.58 7.34 21.13
C ARG A 32 24.90 6.90 20.49
N LEU A 33 24.97 6.87 19.16
CA LEU A 33 26.14 6.43 18.40
C LEU A 33 27.01 7.59 17.88
N GLY A 34 26.51 8.83 17.94
CA GLY A 34 27.22 10.01 17.45
C GLY A 34 27.30 10.11 15.92
N SER A 35 26.51 9.32 15.19
CA SER A 35 26.49 9.23 13.73
C SER A 35 25.81 10.41 13.03
N GLY A 36 25.34 11.41 13.78
CA GLY A 36 24.73 12.62 13.23
C GLY A 36 23.26 12.43 12.85
N TRP A 37 22.94 12.39 11.56
CA TRP A 37 21.57 12.31 11.02
C TRP A 37 21.35 11.09 10.09
N VAL A 38 22.29 10.14 10.09
CA VAL A 38 22.31 9.05 9.11
C VAL A 38 21.22 8.02 9.40
N PHE A 39 21.11 7.53 10.64
CA PHE A 39 20.09 6.54 10.98
C PHE A 39 18.68 7.13 10.96
N ALA A 40 18.52 8.39 11.38
CA ALA A 40 17.26 9.12 11.28
C ALA A 40 16.77 9.17 9.82
N ALA A 41 17.63 9.59 8.88
CA ALA A 41 17.28 9.69 7.47
C ALA A 41 16.97 8.31 6.84
N LEU A 42 17.80 7.30 7.12
CA LEU A 42 17.62 5.95 6.58
C LEU A 42 16.33 5.29 7.09
N LEU A 43 16.09 5.34 8.40
CA LEU A 43 14.90 4.72 8.98
C LEU A 43 13.64 5.49 8.62
N ALA A 44 13.66 6.82 8.63
CA ALA A 44 12.53 7.61 8.16
C ALA A 44 12.19 7.29 6.70
N GLY A 45 13.19 7.26 5.83
CA GLY A 45 13.02 6.87 4.41
C GLY A 45 12.45 5.47 4.26
N MET A 46 12.97 4.49 5.00
CA MET A 46 12.45 3.12 5.00
C MET A 46 11.00 3.05 5.50
N GLY A 47 10.66 3.83 6.52
CA GLY A 47 9.29 3.94 7.02
C GLY A 47 8.33 4.52 5.99
N VAL A 48 8.76 5.52 5.22
CA VAL A 48 7.96 6.09 4.12
C VAL A 48 7.74 5.03 3.04
N VAL A 49 8.80 4.37 2.58
CA VAL A 49 8.70 3.32 1.55
C VAL A 49 7.77 2.20 2.02
N GLY A 50 7.92 1.74 3.26
CA GLY A 50 7.06 0.69 3.84
C GLY A 50 5.59 1.11 3.91
N ALA A 51 5.31 2.35 4.29
CA ALA A 51 3.95 2.90 4.32
C ALA A 51 3.31 2.90 2.92
N PHE A 52 4.04 3.37 1.90
CA PHE A 52 3.58 3.36 0.52
C PHE A 52 3.34 1.94 -0.01
N VAL A 53 4.27 1.02 0.24
CA VAL A 53 4.12 -0.40 -0.16
C VAL A 53 2.88 -1.01 0.51
N SER A 54 2.68 -0.75 1.80
CA SER A 54 1.51 -1.22 2.54
C SER A 54 0.19 -0.65 2.00
N ALA A 55 0.17 0.64 1.63
CA ALA A 55 -0.98 1.27 1.00
C ALA A 55 -1.28 0.64 -0.36
N TYR A 56 -0.25 0.39 -1.17
CA TYR A 56 -0.37 -0.24 -2.49
C TYR A 56 -1.00 -1.63 -2.40
N TYR A 57 -0.47 -2.52 -1.55
CA TYR A 57 -1.02 -3.87 -1.41
C TYR A 57 -2.45 -3.87 -0.89
N ARG A 58 -2.77 -2.95 0.02
CA ARG A 58 -4.12 -2.82 0.57
C ARG A 58 -5.12 -2.31 -0.45
N TYR A 59 -4.69 -1.40 -1.34
CA TYR A 59 -5.48 -0.96 -2.48
C TYR A 59 -5.74 -2.13 -3.44
N ASN A 60 -4.70 -2.89 -3.79
CA ASN A 60 -4.84 -4.03 -4.69
C ASN A 60 -5.80 -5.09 -4.12
N ALA A 61 -5.68 -5.38 -2.82
CA ALA A 61 -6.60 -6.29 -2.12
C ALA A 61 -8.05 -5.78 -2.05
N ARG A 62 -8.28 -4.46 -2.11
CA ARG A 62 -9.64 -3.89 -2.21
C ARG A 62 -10.18 -4.02 -3.63
N ILE A 63 -9.37 -3.73 -4.64
CA ILE A 63 -9.72 -3.85 -6.06
C ILE A 63 -10.11 -5.30 -6.39
N GLU A 64 -9.33 -6.28 -5.96
CA GLU A 64 -9.59 -7.70 -6.25
C GLU A 64 -10.94 -8.17 -5.68
N ARG A 65 -11.28 -7.75 -4.45
CA ARG A 65 -12.61 -8.01 -3.87
C ARG A 65 -13.74 -7.32 -4.64
N GLN A 66 -13.47 -6.15 -5.20
CA GLN A 66 -14.43 -5.39 -5.97
C GLN A 66 -14.57 -5.92 -7.39
N ASP A 67 -13.56 -6.61 -7.91
CA ASP A 67 -13.53 -7.24 -9.23
C ASP A 67 -14.15 -8.65 -9.27
N ASP A 68 -14.27 -9.26 -8.09
CA ASP A 68 -14.96 -10.54 -7.91
C ASP A 68 -16.46 -10.41 -8.24
N GLY A 69 -16.91 -11.16 -9.24
CA GLY A 69 -18.31 -11.19 -9.68
C GLY A 69 -18.69 -10.28 -10.85
N LYS A 70 -17.78 -9.42 -11.36
CA LYS A 70 -18.10 -8.56 -12.50
C LYS A 70 -18.17 -9.32 -13.84
N PRO A 71 -19.08 -8.94 -14.77
CA PRO A 71 -19.20 -9.63 -16.06
C PRO A 71 -17.97 -9.48 -16.97
N TRP A 72 -17.24 -8.37 -16.87
CA TRP A 72 -16.10 -8.09 -17.76
C TRP A 72 -14.81 -8.83 -17.38
N THR A 73 -14.64 -9.25 -16.13
CA THR A 73 -13.53 -10.13 -15.71
C THR A 73 -13.63 -11.51 -16.38
N ARG A 74 -14.85 -12.02 -16.63
CA ARG A 74 -15.06 -13.26 -17.41
C ARG A 74 -14.71 -13.09 -18.90
N ARG A 75 -15.04 -11.95 -19.49
CA ARG A 75 -14.74 -11.64 -20.90
C ARG A 75 -13.24 -11.43 -21.14
N ALA A 76 -12.54 -10.75 -20.24
CA ALA A 76 -11.09 -10.59 -20.32
C ALA A 76 -10.37 -11.95 -20.27
N LEU A 77 -10.83 -12.86 -19.41
CA LEU A 77 -10.32 -14.23 -19.31
C LEU A 77 -10.63 -15.07 -20.57
N ALA A 78 -11.84 -14.96 -21.13
CA ALA A 78 -12.24 -15.66 -22.35
C ALA A 78 -11.41 -15.21 -23.58
N ARG A 79 -11.14 -13.90 -23.68
CA ARG A 79 -10.27 -13.34 -24.72
C ARG A 79 -8.82 -13.80 -24.58
N ALA A 80 -8.29 -13.82 -23.34
CA ALA A 80 -6.94 -14.32 -23.06
C ALA A 80 -6.80 -15.83 -23.37
N ARG A 81 -7.89 -16.60 -23.26
CA ARG A 81 -7.95 -18.02 -23.63
C ARG A 81 -8.20 -18.27 -25.12
N GLY A 82 -8.38 -17.23 -25.93
CA GLY A 82 -8.68 -17.36 -27.36
C GLY A 82 -10.02 -18.04 -27.65
N SER A 83 -10.93 -18.11 -26.67
CA SER A 83 -12.22 -18.79 -26.77
C SER A 83 -13.36 -17.82 -27.06
N ASP A 84 -13.08 -16.63 -27.61
CA ASP A 84 -14.07 -15.59 -27.89
C ASP A 84 -14.84 -15.97 -29.17
N PRO A 85 -16.14 -16.35 -29.09
CA PRO A 85 -16.90 -16.82 -30.24
C PRO A 85 -17.18 -15.70 -31.27
N GLU A 86 -17.08 -14.43 -30.88
CA GLU A 86 -17.29 -13.26 -31.75
C GLU A 86 -16.08 -12.91 -32.63
N ALA A 87 -14.88 -13.42 -32.33
CA ALA A 87 -13.69 -13.16 -33.18
C ALA A 87 -13.67 -14.03 -34.46
N SER A 88 -14.65 -14.92 -34.62
CA SER A 88 -14.74 -15.92 -35.70
C SER A 88 -15.89 -15.64 -36.69
N ALA A 89 -16.59 -14.51 -36.57
CA ALA A 89 -17.69 -14.08 -37.43
C ALA A 89 -17.31 -12.81 -38.20
#